data_AF-A0A1V5JWD9-F1
#
_entry.id   AF-A0A1V5JWD9-F1
#
_cell.length_a   1.000
_cell.length_b   1.000
_cell.length_c   1.000
_cell.angle_alpha   90.00
_cell.angle_beta   90.00
_cell.angle_gamma   90.00
#
_symmetry.space_group_name_H-M   'P 1'
#
loop_
_entity.id
_entity.type
_entity.pdbx_description
1 polymer ?
#
loop_
_entity_poly.entity_id
_entity_poly.type
_entity_poly.pdbx_seq_one_letter_code
_entity_poly.pdbx_strand_id
1 'polypeptide(L)'
;MAGLLPPSLRSTPPLEKWLQRDWPEVDIPRLLWLVSGEPSNLPREPGWEMVRRILDGPIDADKTDYLLRDAYHGGVEYASNIDFQRFLASLVGILTPQEGETKAHGEIGVTWKGIASMENITLVRFQMFTVVYWHHTVRSFHAMFNRAIATVLDSGIDQEELFPLLFTPSLVGILDKISRYSSSKEVKRILRFLALRTPYKRLLSIDRKEHGALHDRLFGPLSTRAKEKGDRGLLRFTEIFCERLSQLSGTCLLRDDILFDIPPRGKENQDPVFILTKDERVVPFQSHLLEGGSTDFESRAKTIRLFLSPRHHAIMDKLSTKAIPALERTLEEYL
;
A
#
# COMPACT_ATOMS: atom_id res chain seq x y z
N MET A 1 22.15 13.64 -13.21
CA MET A 1 21.27 13.77 -12.03
C MET A 1 20.05 14.66 -12.27
N ALA A 2 20.09 15.62 -13.21
CA ALA A 2 18.87 16.21 -13.76
C ALA A 2 18.02 15.11 -14.42
N GLY A 3 16.91 14.71 -13.80
CA GLY A 3 16.02 13.66 -14.32
C GLY A 3 15.44 12.70 -13.28
N LEU A 4 16.01 12.61 -12.07
CA LEU A 4 15.55 11.65 -11.05
C LEU A 4 14.44 12.19 -10.13
N LEU A 5 14.27 13.51 -10.07
CA LEU A 5 13.22 14.14 -9.27
C LEU A 5 12.15 14.76 -10.19
N PRO A 6 10.84 14.57 -9.87
CA PRO A 6 9.74 15.28 -10.52
C PRO A 6 10.05 16.78 -10.62
N PRO A 7 9.79 17.45 -11.76
CA PRO A 7 10.06 18.88 -11.96
C PRO A 7 9.50 19.78 -10.86
N SER A 8 8.43 19.36 -10.23
CA SER A 8 7.74 20.00 -9.10
C SER A 8 8.48 19.91 -7.75
N LEU A 9 9.35 18.91 -7.54
CA LEU A 9 10.32 18.89 -6.43
C LEU A 9 11.59 19.69 -6.74
N ARG A 10 11.73 20.19 -7.97
CA ARG A 10 12.76 21.15 -8.35
C ARG A 10 12.33 22.59 -8.06
N SER A 11 11.42 22.78 -7.09
CA SER A 11 11.04 24.10 -6.59
C SER A 11 12.30 24.86 -6.19
N THR A 12 12.42 26.12 -6.61
CA THR A 12 13.65 26.88 -6.52
C THR A 12 13.85 27.45 -5.11
N PRO A 13 15.01 27.24 -4.44
CA PRO A 13 16.09 26.33 -4.81
C PRO A 13 15.74 24.86 -4.49
N PRO A 14 16.11 23.89 -5.36
CA PRO A 14 15.84 22.47 -5.12
C PRO A 14 16.40 22.01 -3.77
N LEU A 15 15.78 21.02 -3.13
CA LEU A 15 16.25 20.45 -1.85
C LEU A 15 17.76 20.12 -1.88
N GLU A 16 18.27 19.66 -3.03
CA GLU A 16 19.69 19.43 -3.29
C GLU A 16 20.57 20.64 -2.97
N LYS A 17 20.15 21.86 -3.35
CA LYS A 17 20.91 23.09 -3.07
C LYS A 17 20.96 23.41 -1.58
N TRP A 18 19.90 23.11 -0.83
CA TRP A 18 19.91 23.27 0.62
C TRP A 18 20.82 22.24 1.28
N LEU A 19 20.72 20.97 0.85
CA LEU A 19 21.61 19.91 1.34
C LEU A 19 23.08 20.24 1.06
N GLN A 20 23.43 20.66 -0.16
CA GLN A 20 24.81 21.05 -0.52
C GLN A 20 25.30 22.30 0.24
N ARG A 21 24.40 23.23 0.58
CA ARG A 21 24.75 24.45 1.32
C ARG A 21 24.99 24.16 2.79
N ASP A 22 24.08 23.42 3.43
CA ASP A 22 24.04 23.24 4.88
C ASP A 22 24.81 21.99 5.33
N TRP A 23 24.95 20.98 4.45
CA TRP A 23 25.65 19.71 4.68
C TRP A 23 26.45 19.27 3.42
N PRO A 24 27.52 20.00 3.07
CA PRO A 24 28.31 19.73 1.85
C PRO A 24 28.93 18.33 1.80
N GLU A 25 29.10 17.67 2.95
CA GLU A 25 29.62 16.31 3.09
C GLU A 25 28.61 15.20 2.75
N VAL A 26 27.32 15.51 2.58
CA VAL A 26 26.30 14.51 2.31
C VAL A 26 26.43 13.96 0.89
N ASP A 27 26.70 12.65 0.79
CA ASP A 27 26.65 11.89 -0.45
C ASP A 27 25.17 11.74 -0.89
N ILE A 28 24.73 12.61 -1.81
CA ILE A 28 23.35 12.62 -2.35
C ILE A 28 22.97 11.28 -2.99
N PRO A 29 23.78 10.64 -3.87
CA PRO A 29 23.54 9.28 -4.32
C PRO A 29 23.26 8.29 -3.17
N ARG A 30 24.06 8.33 -2.09
CA ARG A 30 23.86 7.47 -0.91
C ARG A 30 22.55 7.77 -0.20
N LEU A 31 22.25 9.04 0.02
CA LEU A 31 21.00 9.48 0.66
C LEU A 31 19.78 9.01 -0.14
N LEU A 32 19.82 9.14 -1.47
CA LEU A 32 18.74 8.65 -2.33
C LEU A 32 18.57 7.14 -2.20
N TRP A 33 19.66 6.38 -2.22
CA TRP A 33 19.62 4.94 -2.00
C TRP A 33 19.04 4.57 -0.62
N LEU A 34 19.41 5.31 0.44
CA LEU A 34 18.88 5.11 1.79
C LEU A 34 17.36 5.32 1.87
N VAL A 35 16.80 6.22 1.07
CA VAL A 35 15.36 6.56 1.10
C VAL A 35 14.56 5.70 0.13
N SER A 36 15.05 5.48 -1.10
CA SER A 36 14.30 4.79 -2.15
C SER A 36 14.55 3.28 -2.23
N GLY A 37 15.71 2.82 -1.75
CA GLY A 37 16.16 1.44 -1.95
C GLY A 37 16.46 1.06 -3.40
N GLU A 38 16.40 2.02 -4.34
CA GLU A 38 16.64 1.76 -5.77
C GLU A 38 18.07 1.26 -6.02
N PRO A 39 18.28 0.30 -6.95
CA PRO A 39 19.61 -0.22 -7.23
C PRO A 39 20.59 0.90 -7.56
N SER A 40 21.68 0.98 -6.79
CA SER A 40 22.77 1.89 -7.04
C SER A 40 24.07 1.10 -7.18
N ASN A 41 25.01 1.64 -7.94
CA ASN A 41 26.37 1.08 -8.04
C ASN A 41 27.21 1.35 -6.78
N LEU A 42 26.59 1.78 -5.68
CA LEU A 42 27.28 2.11 -4.44
C LEU A 42 27.64 0.83 -3.68
N PRO A 43 28.82 0.78 -3.05
CA PRO A 43 29.18 -0.33 -2.17
C PRO A 43 28.16 -0.49 -1.04
N ARG A 44 27.63 -1.71 -0.89
CA ARG A 44 26.77 -2.10 0.23
C ARG A 44 27.61 -2.51 1.42
N GLU A 45 28.11 -1.52 2.14
CA GLU A 45 28.82 -1.76 3.39
C GLU A 45 27.82 -2.05 4.51
N PRO A 46 28.12 -2.96 5.45
CA PRO A 46 27.18 -3.32 6.51
C PRO A 46 26.67 -2.13 7.31
N GLY A 47 27.51 -1.12 7.56
CA GLY A 47 27.08 0.10 8.25
C GLY A 47 25.96 0.83 7.51
N TRP A 48 26.06 0.96 6.19
CA TRP A 48 25.05 1.63 5.36
C TRP A 48 23.79 0.80 5.19
N GLU A 49 23.91 -0.53 5.11
CA GLU A 49 22.76 -1.44 5.14
C GLU A 49 22.00 -1.33 6.47
N MET A 50 22.72 -1.27 7.59
CA MET A 50 22.12 -1.08 8.90
C MET A 50 21.36 0.26 9.01
N VAL A 51 21.94 1.36 8.50
CA VAL A 51 21.24 2.66 8.42
C VAL A 51 19.99 2.56 7.56
N ARG A 52 20.06 1.86 6.42
CA ARG A 52 18.89 1.60 5.58
C ARG A 52 17.81 0.86 6.38
N ARG A 53 18.17 -0.15 7.17
CA ARG A 53 17.23 -0.94 7.99
C ARG A 53 16.58 -0.15 9.12
N ILE A 54 17.23 0.90 9.61
CA ILE A 54 16.61 1.87 10.55
C ILE A 54 15.50 2.66 9.85
N LEU A 55 15.62 2.94 8.55
CA LEU A 55 14.65 3.71 7.77
C LEU A 55 13.56 2.84 7.14
N ASP A 56 13.94 1.67 6.61
CA ASP A 56 13.04 0.69 6.00
C ASP A 56 13.51 -0.73 6.28
N GLY A 57 12.88 -1.32 7.28
CA GLY A 57 13.13 -2.65 7.78
C GLY A 57 11.87 -3.23 8.41
N PRO A 58 11.95 -4.45 8.97
CA PRO A 58 10.81 -5.04 9.64
C PRO A 58 10.43 -4.30 10.94
N ILE A 59 11.41 -3.66 11.58
CA ILE A 59 11.30 -2.92 12.86
C ILE A 59 11.96 -1.53 12.77
N ASP A 60 11.54 -0.71 11.80
CA ASP A 60 12.14 0.59 11.51
C ASP A 60 11.46 1.79 12.22
N ALA A 61 12.05 2.97 12.02
CA ALA A 61 11.55 4.22 12.57
C ALA A 61 10.21 4.66 11.96
N ASP A 62 9.97 4.38 10.67
CA ASP A 62 8.71 4.73 9.98
C ASP A 62 7.52 3.98 10.61
N LYS A 63 7.63 2.65 10.73
CA LYS A 63 6.59 1.78 11.28
C LYS A 63 6.32 2.07 12.74
N THR A 64 7.37 2.29 13.53
CA THR A 64 7.18 2.58 14.95
C THR A 64 6.56 3.95 15.21
N ASP A 65 6.79 4.95 14.34
CA ASP A 65 6.08 6.23 14.40
C ASP A 65 4.62 6.10 13.92
N TYR A 66 4.40 5.63 12.69
CA TYR A 66 3.05 5.68 12.11
C TYR A 66 2.08 4.77 12.86
N LEU A 67 2.51 3.61 13.37
CA LEU A 67 1.61 2.72 14.10
C LEU A 67 1.05 3.40 15.35
N LEU A 68 1.91 4.09 16.11
CA LEU A 68 1.51 4.80 17.32
C LEU A 68 0.70 6.05 17.00
N ARG A 69 1.15 6.83 16.01
CA ARG A 69 0.49 8.06 15.56
C ARG A 69 -0.91 7.76 15.02
N ASP A 70 -1.04 6.77 14.17
CA ASP A 70 -2.33 6.38 13.57
C ASP A 70 -3.25 5.73 14.60
N ALA A 71 -2.72 4.94 15.53
CA ALA A 71 -3.53 4.38 16.62
C ALA A 71 -4.10 5.51 17.49
N TYR A 72 -3.28 6.49 17.85
CA TYR A 72 -3.69 7.65 18.65
C TYR A 72 -4.75 8.49 17.92
N HIS A 73 -4.48 8.93 16.68
CA HIS A 73 -5.41 9.77 15.93
C HIS A 73 -6.64 9.02 15.42
N GLY A 74 -6.53 7.70 15.22
CA GLY A 74 -7.63 6.82 14.82
C GLY A 74 -8.50 6.33 15.98
N GLY A 75 -8.10 6.59 17.24
CA GLY A 75 -8.83 6.14 18.42
C GLY A 75 -8.76 4.61 18.65
N VAL A 76 -7.66 3.98 18.27
CA VAL A 76 -7.43 2.53 18.40
C VAL A 76 -6.61 2.24 19.66
N GLU A 77 -7.25 2.29 20.83
CA GLU A 77 -6.59 2.26 22.14
C GLU A 77 -5.74 0.99 22.42
N TYR A 78 -6.16 -0.17 21.92
CA TYR A 78 -5.38 -1.40 22.11
C TYR A 78 -4.10 -1.41 21.27
N ALA A 79 -4.04 -0.61 20.21
CA ALA A 79 -2.85 -0.45 19.36
C ALA A 79 -1.87 0.61 19.89
N SER A 80 -2.27 1.45 20.86
CA SER A 80 -1.43 2.53 21.39
C SER A 80 -0.47 2.10 22.53
N ASN A 81 -0.57 0.85 23.02
CA ASN A 81 0.18 0.38 24.19
C ASN A 81 1.48 -0.34 23.82
N ILE A 82 2.34 0.28 23.01
CA ILE A 82 3.68 -0.22 22.73
C ILE A 82 4.66 0.34 23.77
N ASP A 83 5.39 -0.53 24.46
CA ASP A 83 6.54 -0.15 25.30
C ASP A 83 7.74 0.20 24.39
N PHE A 84 7.67 1.40 23.82
CA PHE A 84 8.64 1.89 22.86
C PHE A 84 10.01 2.13 23.50
N GLN A 85 10.05 2.54 24.77
CA GLN A 85 11.32 2.75 25.48
C GLN A 85 12.09 1.45 25.67
N ARG A 86 11.40 0.37 26.05
CA ARG A 86 12.01 -0.95 26.16
C ARG A 86 12.42 -1.51 24.80
N PHE A 87 11.61 -1.29 23.77
CA PHE A 87 11.97 -1.64 22.39
C PHE A 87 13.28 -0.95 21.97
N LEU A 88 13.36 0.38 22.09
CA LEU A 88 14.56 1.15 21.77
C LEU A 88 15.79 0.70 22.55
N ALA A 89 15.65 0.51 23.87
CA ALA A 89 16.74 0.05 24.72
C ALA A 89 17.22 -1.38 24.39
N SER A 90 16.43 -2.14 23.63
CA SER A 90 16.75 -3.50 23.21
C SER A 90 17.36 -3.59 21.81
N LEU A 91 17.32 -2.52 21.01
CA LEU A 91 17.84 -2.51 19.65
C LEU A 91 19.34 -2.78 19.63
N VAL A 92 19.78 -3.58 18.67
CA VAL A 92 21.20 -3.94 18.49
C VAL A 92 21.52 -4.08 17.01
N GLY A 93 22.69 -3.61 16.62
CA GLY A 93 23.24 -3.84 15.28
C GLY A 93 23.72 -5.28 15.14
N ILE A 94 23.36 -5.93 14.04
CA ILE A 94 23.68 -7.34 13.79
C ILE A 94 24.41 -7.44 12.45
N LEU A 95 25.42 -8.32 12.41
CA LEU A 95 26.04 -8.76 11.19
C LEU A 95 25.52 -10.15 10.85
N THR A 96 24.78 -10.27 9.76
CA THR A 96 24.23 -11.55 9.31
C THR A 96 25.08 -12.11 8.17
N PRO A 97 25.54 -13.37 8.24
CA PRO A 97 25.99 -14.07 7.05
C PRO A 97 24.75 -14.48 6.25
N GLN A 98 24.64 -14.06 4.99
CA GLN A 98 23.62 -14.61 4.10
C GLN A 98 24.12 -15.99 3.60
N GLU A 99 23.26 -17.02 3.59
CA GLU A 99 23.64 -18.33 3.06
C GLU A 99 24.16 -18.20 1.62
N GLY A 100 25.41 -18.60 1.39
CA GLY A 100 26.05 -18.55 0.06
C GLY A 100 26.79 -17.25 -0.26
N GLU A 101 26.78 -16.24 0.60
CA GLU A 101 27.51 -14.98 0.39
C GLU A 101 28.80 -14.91 1.24
N THR A 102 29.85 -14.32 0.68
CA THR A 102 31.16 -14.16 1.35
C THR A 102 31.24 -12.91 2.24
N LYS A 103 30.23 -12.03 2.19
CA LYS A 103 30.17 -10.78 2.93
C LYS A 103 29.04 -10.83 3.95
N ALA A 104 29.30 -10.32 5.15
CA ALA A 104 28.26 -10.10 6.15
C ALA A 104 27.40 -8.89 5.74
N HIS A 105 26.11 -8.91 6.06
CA HIS A 105 25.19 -7.80 5.88
C HIS A 105 24.87 -7.13 7.20
N GLY A 106 24.61 -5.82 7.14
CA GLY A 106 24.19 -5.05 8.30
C GLY A 106 22.68 -5.09 8.49
N GLU A 107 22.24 -5.54 9.67
CA GLU A 107 20.85 -5.63 10.06
C GLU A 107 20.61 -4.96 11.42
N ILE A 108 19.35 -4.62 11.69
CA ILE A 108 18.90 -4.22 13.03
C ILE A 108 18.09 -5.36 13.62
N GLY A 109 18.44 -5.76 14.84
CA GLY A 109 17.67 -6.71 15.62
C GLY A 109 17.39 -6.23 17.04
N VAL A 110 16.91 -7.14 17.87
CA VAL A 110 16.67 -6.91 19.29
C VAL A 110 17.46 -7.89 20.14
N THR A 111 17.89 -7.47 21.31
CA THR A 111 18.38 -8.41 22.32
C THR A 111 17.23 -9.28 22.83
N TRP A 112 17.55 -10.42 23.47
CA TRP A 112 16.57 -11.30 24.11
C TRP A 112 15.64 -10.58 25.12
N LYS A 113 16.04 -9.41 25.64
CA LYS A 113 15.24 -8.57 26.55
C LYS A 113 14.09 -7.83 25.84
N GLY A 114 14.19 -7.67 24.52
CA GLY A 114 13.26 -6.94 23.65
C GLY A 114 12.22 -7.80 22.95
N ILE A 115 12.27 -9.14 23.10
CA ILE A 115 11.38 -10.07 22.40
C ILE A 115 9.91 -9.70 22.61
N ALA A 116 9.49 -9.50 23.86
CA ALA A 116 8.10 -9.16 24.18
C ALA A 116 7.65 -7.82 23.57
N SER A 117 8.54 -6.80 23.55
CA SER A 117 8.22 -5.51 22.94
C SER A 117 8.06 -5.63 21.43
N MET A 118 8.90 -6.43 20.78
CA MET A 118 8.86 -6.65 19.34
C MET A 118 7.66 -7.54 18.91
N GLU A 119 7.30 -8.55 19.71
CA GLU A 119 6.05 -9.30 19.56
C GLU A 119 4.83 -8.38 19.62
N ASN A 120 4.81 -7.47 20.60
CA ASN A 120 3.73 -6.49 20.76
C ASN A 120 3.65 -5.55 19.54
N ILE A 121 4.77 -5.01 19.06
CA ILE A 121 4.80 -4.17 17.84
C ILE A 121 4.23 -4.94 16.64
N THR A 122 4.62 -6.21 16.47
CA THR A 122 4.13 -7.05 15.37
C THR A 122 2.62 -7.30 15.48
N LEU A 123 2.11 -7.56 16.68
CA LEU A 123 0.69 -7.71 16.95
C LEU A 123 -0.09 -6.42 16.68
N VAL A 124 0.40 -5.28 17.16
CA VAL A 124 -0.18 -3.95 16.93
C VAL A 124 -0.25 -3.66 15.43
N ARG A 125 0.82 -3.95 14.69
CA ARG A 125 0.84 -3.82 13.23
C ARG A 125 -0.27 -4.64 12.59
N PHE A 126 -0.39 -5.92 12.94
CA PHE A 126 -1.46 -6.79 12.43
C PHE A 126 -2.86 -6.21 12.70
N GLN A 127 -3.08 -5.72 13.91
CA GLN A 127 -4.34 -5.11 14.33
C GLN A 127 -4.63 -3.83 13.52
N MET A 128 -3.67 -2.91 13.42
CA MET A 128 -3.80 -1.66 12.67
C MET A 128 -4.15 -1.88 11.19
N PHE A 129 -3.53 -2.89 10.56
CA PHE A 129 -3.90 -3.29 9.21
C PHE A 129 -5.34 -3.76 9.10
N THR A 130 -5.82 -4.56 10.05
CA THR A 130 -7.18 -5.10 10.01
C THR A 130 -8.24 -4.02 10.27
N VAL A 131 -8.00 -3.12 11.22
CA VAL A 131 -9.03 -2.21 11.73
C VAL A 131 -8.99 -0.81 11.13
N VAL A 132 -7.82 -0.37 10.64
CA VAL A 132 -7.65 0.95 10.02
C VAL A 132 -7.37 0.77 8.52
N TYR A 133 -6.22 0.19 8.16
CA TYR A 133 -5.72 0.26 6.77
C TYR A 133 -6.55 -0.55 5.76
N TRP A 134 -7.12 -1.68 6.18
CA TRP A 134 -8.02 -2.50 5.37
C TRP A 134 -9.49 -2.34 5.73
N HIS A 135 -9.82 -1.33 6.53
CA HIS A 135 -11.21 -1.01 6.80
C HIS A 135 -11.93 -0.72 5.48
N HIS A 136 -13.00 -1.45 5.20
CA HIS A 136 -13.68 -1.44 3.92
C HIS A 136 -14.15 -0.05 3.46
N THR A 137 -14.55 0.83 4.38
CA THR A 137 -14.92 2.22 4.03
C THR A 137 -13.70 3.04 3.61
N VAL A 138 -12.56 2.84 4.27
CA VAL A 138 -11.28 3.48 3.89
C VAL A 138 -10.84 2.98 2.52
N ARG A 139 -10.89 1.66 2.30
CA ARG A 139 -10.61 1.04 0.99
C ARG A 139 -11.54 1.54 -0.12
N SER A 140 -12.82 1.75 0.18
CA SER A 140 -13.78 2.32 -0.76
C SER A 140 -13.40 3.74 -1.17
N PHE A 141 -13.12 4.63 -0.22
CA PHE A 141 -12.68 6.00 -0.53
C PHE A 141 -11.35 6.02 -1.28
N HIS A 142 -10.41 5.15 -0.92
CA HIS A 142 -9.14 5.00 -1.62
C HIS A 142 -9.36 4.54 -3.07
N ALA A 143 -10.20 3.53 -3.31
CA ALA A 143 -10.54 3.06 -4.65
C ALA A 143 -11.25 4.14 -5.49
N MET A 144 -12.14 4.93 -4.88
CA MET A 144 -12.76 6.08 -5.53
C MET A 144 -11.71 7.12 -5.94
N PHE A 145 -10.81 7.47 -5.03
CA PHE A 145 -9.74 8.43 -5.32
C PHE A 145 -8.80 7.94 -6.42
N ASN A 146 -8.32 6.69 -6.32
CA ASN A 146 -7.46 6.07 -7.31
C ASN A 146 -8.14 6.02 -8.69
N ARG A 147 -9.43 5.70 -8.75
CA ARG A 147 -10.16 5.73 -10.01
C ARG A 147 -10.21 7.13 -10.62
N ALA A 148 -10.49 8.15 -9.82
CA ALA A 148 -10.50 9.53 -10.31
C ALA A 148 -9.14 9.93 -10.90
N ILE A 149 -8.04 9.59 -10.22
CA ILE A 149 -6.68 9.85 -10.68
C ILE A 149 -6.35 9.03 -11.93
N ALA A 150 -6.67 7.73 -11.96
CA ALA A 150 -6.45 6.86 -13.11
C ALA A 150 -7.18 7.38 -14.36
N THR A 151 -8.44 7.81 -14.24
CA THR A 151 -9.18 8.39 -15.37
C THR A 151 -8.60 9.73 -15.85
N VAL A 152 -8.01 10.54 -14.94
CA VAL A 152 -7.30 11.77 -15.33
C VAL A 152 -6.02 11.40 -16.12
N LEU A 153 -5.24 10.44 -15.64
CA LEU A 153 -4.03 9.98 -16.33
C LEU A 153 -4.33 9.34 -17.70
N ASP A 154 -5.43 8.58 -17.80
CA ASP A 154 -5.90 7.99 -19.06
C ASP A 154 -6.31 9.06 -20.10
N SER A 155 -6.68 10.26 -19.65
CA SER A 155 -6.98 11.40 -20.54
C SER A 155 -5.75 12.11 -21.11
N GLY A 156 -4.54 11.64 -20.76
CA GLY A 156 -3.27 12.14 -21.30
C GLY A 156 -2.52 13.13 -20.41
N ILE A 157 -3.05 13.46 -19.23
CA ILE A 157 -2.34 14.28 -18.23
C ILE A 157 -1.17 13.48 -17.67
N ASP A 158 0.03 14.09 -17.60
CA ASP A 158 1.17 13.39 -17.05
C ASP A 158 1.13 13.33 -15.51
N GLN A 159 1.74 12.30 -14.95
CA GLN A 159 1.81 12.10 -13.50
C GLN A 159 2.55 13.25 -12.80
N GLU A 160 3.54 13.85 -13.47
CA GLU A 160 4.28 15.01 -12.95
C GLU A 160 3.38 16.24 -12.77
N GLU A 161 2.38 16.41 -13.64
CA GLU A 161 1.42 17.52 -13.54
C GLU A 161 0.50 17.39 -12.34
N LEU A 162 0.29 16.16 -11.84
CA LEU A 162 -0.51 15.87 -10.65
C LEU A 162 0.28 16.03 -9.35
N PHE A 163 1.60 16.14 -9.41
CA PHE A 163 2.44 16.24 -8.22
C PHE A 163 2.05 17.38 -7.25
N PRO A 164 1.65 18.59 -7.71
CA PRO A 164 1.19 19.65 -6.81
C PRO A 164 -0.07 19.29 -5.99
N LEU A 165 -0.77 18.20 -6.29
CA LEU A 165 -1.84 17.68 -5.45
C LEU A 165 -1.31 17.27 -4.06
N LEU A 166 -0.08 16.73 -3.97
CA LEU A 166 0.52 16.25 -2.72
C LEU A 166 0.70 17.35 -1.67
N PHE A 167 0.88 18.60 -2.10
CA PHE A 167 1.04 19.75 -1.20
C PHE A 167 -0.26 20.52 -0.98
N THR A 168 -1.40 19.94 -1.35
CA THR A 168 -2.69 20.61 -1.20
C THR A 168 -3.26 20.31 0.19
N PRO A 169 -3.39 21.31 1.09
CA PRO A 169 -3.62 21.05 2.52
C PRO A 169 -5.07 20.70 2.88
N SER A 170 -5.94 20.43 1.90
CA SER A 170 -7.33 20.06 2.17
C SER A 170 -7.91 19.15 1.11
N LEU A 171 -8.82 18.27 1.53
CA LEU A 171 -9.58 17.41 0.61
C LEU A 171 -10.34 18.26 -0.41
N VAL A 172 -10.99 19.34 0.00
CA VAL A 172 -11.75 20.22 -0.90
C VAL A 172 -10.84 20.79 -1.99
N GLY A 173 -9.65 21.28 -1.63
CA GLY A 173 -8.67 21.78 -2.59
C GLY A 173 -8.15 20.69 -3.53
N ILE A 174 -7.93 19.48 -3.02
CA ILE A 174 -7.52 18.33 -3.85
C ILE A 174 -8.61 18.01 -4.88
N LEU A 175 -9.88 17.88 -4.44
CA LEU A 175 -11.00 17.55 -5.33
C LEU A 175 -11.23 18.66 -6.37
N ASP A 176 -11.14 19.93 -5.98
CA ASP A 176 -11.23 21.07 -6.90
C ASP A 176 -10.13 21.01 -7.96
N LYS A 177 -8.86 20.80 -7.56
CA LYS A 177 -7.76 20.66 -8.52
C LYS A 177 -8.00 19.48 -9.48
N ILE A 178 -8.35 18.30 -8.98
CA ILE A 178 -8.66 17.11 -9.82
C ILE A 178 -9.77 17.44 -10.82
N SER A 179 -10.81 18.18 -10.40
CA SER A 179 -11.92 18.57 -11.29
C SER A 179 -11.50 19.47 -12.46
N ARG A 180 -10.37 20.19 -12.34
CA ARG A 180 -9.82 21.04 -13.40
C ARG A 180 -8.97 20.25 -14.40
N TYR A 181 -8.37 19.13 -13.98
CA TYR A 181 -7.59 18.27 -14.88
C TYR A 181 -8.45 17.42 -15.81
N SER A 182 -9.74 17.17 -15.49
CA SER A 182 -10.60 16.34 -16.35
C SER A 182 -12.04 16.84 -16.41
N SER A 183 -12.55 16.95 -17.65
CA SER A 183 -13.96 17.22 -17.92
C SER A 183 -14.84 15.95 -17.91
N SER A 184 -14.26 14.78 -17.65
CA SER A 184 -14.95 13.48 -17.68
C SER A 184 -16.15 13.43 -16.74
N LYS A 185 -17.27 12.90 -17.22
CA LYS A 185 -18.47 12.67 -16.40
C LYS A 185 -18.21 11.64 -15.29
N GLU A 186 -17.35 10.65 -15.54
CA GLU A 186 -16.92 9.65 -14.54
C GLU A 186 -16.20 10.34 -13.38
N VAL A 187 -15.16 11.15 -13.67
CA VAL A 187 -14.41 11.90 -12.66
C VAL A 187 -15.35 12.80 -11.86
N LYS A 188 -16.20 13.59 -12.53
CA LYS A 188 -17.15 14.50 -11.84
C LYS A 188 -18.11 13.76 -10.90
N ARG A 189 -18.60 12.58 -11.28
CA ARG A 189 -19.47 11.76 -10.41
C ARG A 189 -18.72 11.26 -9.18
N ILE A 190 -17.53 10.71 -9.37
CA ILE A 190 -16.70 10.19 -8.27
C ILE A 190 -16.33 11.32 -7.29
N LEU A 191 -15.86 12.46 -7.80
CA LEU A 191 -15.51 13.63 -6.98
C LEU A 191 -16.72 14.14 -6.19
N ARG A 192 -17.92 14.13 -6.78
CA ARG A 192 -19.16 14.49 -6.05
C ARG A 192 -19.40 13.56 -4.87
N PHE A 193 -19.26 12.25 -5.04
CA PHE A 193 -19.44 11.30 -3.95
C PHE A 193 -18.35 11.40 -2.89
N LEU A 194 -17.10 11.69 -3.28
CA LEU A 194 -16.00 11.99 -2.35
C LEU A 194 -16.31 13.24 -1.51
N ALA A 195 -16.76 14.33 -2.14
CA ALA A 195 -17.11 15.57 -1.46
C ALA A 195 -18.28 15.40 -0.48
N LEU A 196 -19.28 14.58 -0.85
CA LEU A 196 -20.43 14.25 -0.02
C LEU A 196 -20.14 13.13 1.00
N ARG A 197 -18.90 12.63 1.09
CA ARG A 197 -18.51 11.49 1.94
C ARG A 197 -19.46 10.29 1.78
N THR A 198 -19.90 10.03 0.56
CA THR A 198 -20.78 8.90 0.24
C THR A 198 -19.95 7.78 -0.38
N PRO A 199 -19.54 6.76 0.40
CA PRO A 199 -18.67 5.72 -0.12
C PRO A 199 -19.41 4.82 -1.10
N TYR A 200 -18.66 4.23 -2.03
CA TYR A 200 -19.15 3.07 -2.76
C TYR A 200 -19.28 1.90 -1.78
N LYS A 201 -20.33 1.10 -1.90
CA LYS A 201 -20.58 -0.01 -0.98
C LYS A 201 -19.98 -1.29 -1.55
N ARG A 202 -19.51 -2.17 -0.68
CA ARG A 202 -18.85 -3.41 -1.09
C ARG A 202 -19.86 -4.36 -1.75
N LEU A 203 -19.65 -4.67 -3.02
CA LEU A 203 -20.45 -5.61 -3.78
C LEU A 203 -20.01 -7.06 -3.55
N LEU A 204 -18.69 -7.28 -3.55
CA LEU A 204 -18.09 -8.60 -3.44
C LEU A 204 -16.70 -8.49 -2.80
N SER A 205 -16.32 -9.49 -2.01
CA SER A 205 -14.96 -9.70 -1.52
C SER A 205 -14.49 -11.07 -1.98
N ILE A 206 -13.29 -11.14 -2.54
CA ILE A 206 -12.69 -12.35 -3.06
C ILE A 206 -11.37 -12.51 -2.33
N ASP A 207 -11.36 -13.37 -1.33
CA ASP A 207 -10.16 -13.80 -0.62
C ASP A 207 -9.85 -15.26 -0.94
N ARG A 208 -8.64 -15.68 -0.56
CA ARG A 208 -8.15 -17.03 -0.85
C ARG A 208 -8.83 -18.11 -0.03
N LYS A 209 -9.42 -17.76 1.13
CA LYS A 209 -10.05 -18.70 2.06
C LYS A 209 -11.42 -19.16 1.55
N GLU A 210 -12.24 -18.22 1.09
CA GLU A 210 -13.58 -18.51 0.57
C GLU A 210 -13.57 -18.80 -0.94
N HIS A 211 -12.70 -18.11 -1.69
CA HIS A 211 -12.74 -18.09 -3.15
C HIS A 211 -11.39 -18.49 -3.79
N GLY A 212 -10.61 -19.39 -3.16
CA GLY A 212 -9.23 -19.70 -3.54
C GLY A 212 -8.97 -19.88 -5.04
N ALA A 213 -9.74 -20.73 -5.73
CA ALA A 213 -9.55 -20.98 -7.16
C ALA A 213 -9.81 -19.74 -8.04
N LEU A 214 -10.83 -18.94 -7.71
CA LEU A 214 -11.13 -17.69 -8.42
C LEU A 214 -10.10 -16.60 -8.08
N HIS A 215 -9.70 -16.52 -6.81
CA HIS A 215 -8.70 -15.59 -6.33
C HIS A 215 -7.36 -15.79 -7.04
N ASP A 216 -6.85 -17.02 -7.08
CA ASP A 216 -5.57 -17.35 -7.71
C ASP A 216 -5.57 -17.01 -9.22
N ARG A 217 -6.72 -17.18 -9.90
CA ARG A 217 -6.92 -16.79 -11.31
C ARG A 217 -7.01 -15.28 -11.53
N LEU A 218 -7.56 -14.53 -10.59
CA LEU A 218 -7.76 -13.08 -10.71
C LEU A 218 -6.54 -12.26 -10.26
N PHE A 219 -5.95 -12.62 -9.11
CA PHE A 219 -5.02 -11.76 -8.40
C PHE A 219 -3.76 -11.47 -9.23
N GLY A 220 -3.20 -12.49 -9.86
CA GLY A 220 -2.04 -12.35 -10.75
C GLY A 220 -2.33 -11.33 -11.87
N PRO A 221 -3.24 -11.64 -12.81
CA PRO A 221 -3.54 -10.77 -13.94
C PRO A 221 -3.96 -9.35 -13.54
N LEU A 222 -4.85 -9.20 -12.54
CA LEU A 222 -5.33 -7.89 -12.11
C LEU A 222 -4.22 -7.05 -11.47
N SER A 223 -3.36 -7.67 -10.66
CA SER A 223 -2.23 -6.95 -10.05
C SER A 223 -1.21 -6.47 -11.09
N THR A 224 -0.98 -7.24 -12.16
CA THR A 224 -0.09 -6.82 -13.25
C THR A 224 -0.70 -5.63 -14.00
N ARG A 225 -2.00 -5.68 -14.28
CA ARG A 225 -2.73 -4.64 -15.01
C ARG A 225 -2.90 -3.35 -14.22
N ALA A 226 -3.07 -3.45 -12.90
CA ALA A 226 -3.10 -2.31 -12.00
C ALA A 226 -1.73 -1.60 -11.88
N LYS A 227 -0.66 -2.13 -12.49
CA LYS A 227 0.64 -1.45 -12.59
C LYS A 227 0.87 -0.80 -13.95
N GLU A 228 -0.01 -1.02 -14.93
CA GLU A 228 0.09 -0.35 -16.22
C GLU A 228 -0.12 1.16 -16.04
N LYS A 229 0.56 1.99 -16.86
CA LYS A 229 0.49 3.46 -16.73
C LYS A 229 -0.98 3.93 -16.76
N GLY A 230 -1.42 4.52 -15.64
CA GLY A 230 -2.78 5.05 -15.46
C GLY A 230 -3.86 3.98 -15.23
N ASP A 231 -3.50 2.78 -14.77
CA ASP A 231 -4.41 1.65 -14.52
C ASP A 231 -5.21 1.21 -15.76
N ARG A 232 -4.72 1.48 -16.98
CA ARG A 232 -5.44 1.25 -18.23
C ARG A 232 -5.95 -0.18 -18.39
N GLY A 233 -5.13 -1.18 -18.11
CA GLY A 233 -5.53 -2.58 -18.15
C GLY A 233 -6.66 -2.91 -17.17
N LEU A 234 -6.69 -2.29 -15.98
CA LEU A 234 -7.74 -2.46 -14.99
C LEU A 234 -9.02 -1.71 -15.36
N LEU A 235 -8.91 -0.52 -15.96
CA LEU A 235 -10.04 0.23 -16.50
C LEU A 235 -10.78 -0.55 -17.59
N ARG A 236 -10.03 -1.11 -18.55
CA ARG A 236 -10.60 -1.92 -19.63
C ARG A 236 -11.18 -3.24 -19.11
N PHE A 237 -10.54 -3.89 -18.12
CA PHE A 237 -11.13 -5.04 -17.45
C PHE A 237 -12.46 -4.68 -16.76
N THR A 238 -12.51 -3.52 -16.09
CA THR A 238 -13.73 -3.04 -15.42
C THR A 238 -14.85 -2.79 -16.42
N GLU A 239 -14.54 -2.23 -17.59
CA GLU A 239 -15.51 -1.97 -18.66
C GLU A 239 -16.21 -3.24 -19.13
N ILE A 240 -15.43 -4.27 -19.49
CA ILE A 240 -15.95 -5.57 -19.91
C ILE A 240 -16.73 -6.24 -18.78
N PHE A 241 -16.22 -6.17 -17.54
CA PHE A 241 -16.95 -6.67 -16.37
C PHE A 241 -18.32 -5.99 -16.22
N CYS A 242 -18.39 -4.66 -16.37
CA CYS A 242 -19.65 -3.92 -16.30
C CYS A 242 -20.61 -4.32 -17.43
N GLU A 243 -20.13 -4.58 -18.64
CA GLU A 243 -20.95 -5.08 -19.74
C GLU A 243 -21.54 -6.45 -19.44
N ARG A 244 -20.72 -7.40 -18.95
CA ARG A 244 -21.17 -8.76 -18.60
C ARG A 244 -22.14 -8.75 -17.42
N LEU A 245 -21.86 -7.96 -16.40
CA LEU A 245 -22.77 -7.79 -15.27
C LEU A 245 -24.08 -7.11 -15.69
N SER A 246 -24.02 -6.16 -16.63
CA SER A 246 -25.22 -5.52 -17.19
C SER A 246 -26.10 -6.51 -17.94
N GLN A 247 -25.50 -7.39 -18.76
CA GLN A 247 -26.20 -8.44 -19.49
C GLN A 247 -26.88 -9.45 -18.54
N LEU A 248 -26.19 -9.87 -17.48
CA LEU A 248 -26.70 -10.86 -16.53
C LEU A 248 -27.74 -10.29 -15.57
N SER A 249 -27.67 -9.01 -15.26
CA SER A 249 -28.60 -8.35 -14.33
C SER A 249 -29.75 -7.63 -15.05
N GLY A 250 -29.63 -7.29 -16.33
CA GLY A 250 -30.56 -6.39 -17.01
C GLY A 250 -30.51 -4.95 -16.48
N THR A 251 -29.41 -4.56 -15.83
CA THR A 251 -29.17 -3.20 -15.33
C THR A 251 -28.06 -2.56 -16.14
N CYS A 252 -28.26 -1.35 -16.66
CA CYS A 252 -27.19 -0.62 -17.35
C CYS A 252 -26.18 -0.08 -16.34
N LEU A 253 -24.98 -0.66 -16.31
CA LEU A 253 -23.86 -0.23 -15.47
C LEU A 253 -22.80 0.49 -16.32
N LEU A 254 -22.32 1.62 -15.82
CA LEU A 254 -21.18 2.33 -16.40
C LEU A 254 -19.86 1.82 -15.81
N ARG A 255 -18.75 2.10 -16.48
CA ARG A 255 -17.39 1.75 -16.03
C ARG A 255 -17.05 2.30 -14.63
N ASP A 256 -17.64 3.45 -14.25
CA ASP A 256 -17.47 4.08 -12.93
C ASP A 256 -18.49 3.65 -11.88
N ASP A 257 -19.43 2.78 -12.24
CA ASP A 257 -20.38 2.23 -11.29
C ASP A 257 -19.78 1.07 -10.47
N ILE A 258 -18.69 0.46 -10.94
CA ILE A 258 -17.91 -0.56 -10.24
C ILE A 258 -16.46 -0.12 -10.09
N LEU A 259 -15.91 -0.26 -8.88
CA LEU A 259 -14.50 -0.03 -8.61
C LEU A 259 -13.85 -1.32 -8.14
N PHE A 260 -12.72 -1.66 -8.74
CA PHE A 260 -11.85 -2.74 -8.28
C PHE A 260 -10.79 -2.18 -7.34
N ASP A 261 -10.72 -2.73 -6.14
CA ASP A 261 -9.64 -2.52 -5.18
C ASP A 261 -8.78 -3.78 -5.15
N ILE A 262 -7.63 -3.71 -5.83
CA ILE A 262 -6.66 -4.79 -5.91
C ILE A 262 -5.54 -4.48 -4.91
N PRO A 263 -5.28 -5.36 -3.93
CA PRO A 263 -4.20 -5.12 -2.99
C PRO A 263 -2.83 -5.17 -3.68
N PRO A 264 -1.86 -4.32 -3.27
CA PRO A 264 -0.54 -4.28 -3.88
C PRO A 264 0.27 -5.55 -3.56
N ARG A 265 1.06 -6.03 -4.52
CA ARG A 265 2.01 -7.14 -4.31
C ARG A 265 3.20 -6.72 -3.44
N GLY A 266 3.75 -7.65 -2.68
CA GLY A 266 5.06 -7.50 -2.03
C GLY A 266 5.05 -6.85 -0.64
N LYS A 267 3.88 -6.47 -0.10
CA LYS A 267 3.77 -6.03 1.31
C LYS A 267 3.61 -7.19 2.31
N GLU A 268 3.58 -8.42 1.80
CA GLU A 268 3.35 -9.65 2.58
C GLU A 268 4.61 -10.19 3.26
N ASN A 269 5.74 -10.21 2.57
CA ASN A 269 6.98 -10.71 3.15
C ASN A 269 7.57 -9.63 4.05
N GLN A 270 7.50 -9.86 5.36
CA GLN A 270 8.34 -9.14 6.29
C GLN A 270 9.70 -9.80 6.27
N ASP A 271 10.75 -9.01 6.02
CA ASP A 271 12.12 -9.47 6.26
C ASP A 271 12.22 -10.01 7.69
N PRO A 272 13.01 -11.08 7.92
CA PRO A 272 13.15 -11.63 9.25
C PRO A 272 13.72 -10.57 10.21
N VAL A 273 13.13 -10.46 11.39
CA VAL A 273 13.75 -9.75 12.51
C VAL A 273 14.76 -10.69 13.15
N PHE A 274 15.91 -10.19 13.58
CA PHE A 274 16.92 -11.01 14.26
C PHE A 274 16.95 -10.74 15.77
N ILE A 275 17.28 -11.79 16.53
CA ILE A 275 17.43 -11.74 18.00
C ILE A 275 18.88 -12.02 18.36
N LEU A 276 19.48 -11.16 19.18
CA LEU A 276 20.70 -11.47 19.93
C LEU A 276 20.32 -12.18 21.23
N THR A 277 20.52 -13.50 21.25
CA THR A 277 20.23 -14.36 22.40
C THR A 277 21.14 -14.06 23.59
N LYS A 278 20.78 -14.57 24.77
CA LYS A 278 21.61 -14.43 25.99
C LYS A 278 22.99 -15.08 25.83
N ASP A 279 23.10 -16.11 24.99
CA ASP A 279 24.35 -16.81 24.67
C ASP A 279 25.08 -16.17 23.48
N GLU A 280 24.78 -14.92 23.14
CA GLU A 280 25.41 -14.13 22.06
C GLU A 280 25.26 -14.71 20.64
N ARG A 281 24.31 -15.62 20.45
CA ARG A 281 23.94 -16.12 19.13
C ARG A 281 22.91 -15.21 18.47
N VAL A 282 23.07 -14.99 17.18
CA VAL A 282 22.09 -14.32 16.32
C VAL A 282 21.16 -15.38 15.73
N VAL A 283 19.86 -15.25 15.96
CA VAL A 283 18.84 -16.16 15.41
C VAL A 283 17.69 -15.36 14.79
N PRO A 284 17.02 -15.86 13.75
CA PRO A 284 15.79 -15.23 13.28
C PRO A 284 14.71 -15.33 14.34
N PHE A 285 13.93 -14.28 14.48
CA PHE A 285 12.78 -14.24 15.37
C PHE A 285 11.66 -15.12 14.85
N GLN A 286 11.14 -15.95 15.74
CA GLN A 286 9.96 -16.77 15.53
C GLN A 286 9.05 -16.57 16.73
N SER A 287 7.79 -16.22 16.47
CA SER A 287 6.77 -16.12 17.52
C SER A 287 5.69 -17.15 17.27
N HIS A 288 5.63 -18.13 18.16
CA HIS A 288 4.57 -19.14 18.16
C HIS A 288 3.17 -18.53 18.38
N LEU A 289 3.08 -17.32 18.96
CA LEU A 289 1.82 -16.59 19.11
C LEU A 289 1.31 -16.02 17.78
N LEU A 290 2.23 -15.67 16.88
CA LEU A 290 1.91 -14.95 15.64
C LEU A 290 1.98 -15.84 14.39
N GLU A 291 2.47 -17.08 14.49
CA GLU A 291 2.51 -18.06 13.39
C GLU A 291 1.15 -18.30 12.73
N GLY A 292 0.08 -18.46 13.52
CA GLY A 292 -1.28 -18.59 12.97
C GLY A 292 -1.84 -17.26 12.44
N GLY A 293 -1.44 -16.15 13.05
CA GLY A 293 -1.87 -14.80 12.68
C GLY A 293 -1.28 -14.33 11.35
N SER A 294 -0.06 -14.73 11.01
CA SER A 294 0.61 -14.36 9.75
C SER A 294 -0.10 -14.93 8.52
N THR A 295 -0.57 -16.18 8.60
CA THR A 295 -1.30 -16.83 7.48
C THR A 295 -2.67 -16.17 7.26
N ASP A 296 -3.42 -15.87 8.33
CA ASP A 296 -4.70 -15.14 8.22
C ASP A 296 -4.48 -13.70 7.75
N PHE A 297 -3.39 -13.06 8.20
CA PHE A 297 -2.97 -11.74 7.75
C PHE A 297 -2.75 -11.70 6.25
N GLU A 298 -1.94 -12.59 5.71
CA GLU A 298 -1.65 -12.65 4.27
C GLU A 298 -2.91 -12.89 3.43
N SER A 299 -3.80 -13.78 3.89
CA SER A 299 -5.06 -14.05 3.21
C SER A 299 -5.94 -12.79 3.13
N ARG A 300 -6.06 -12.05 4.25
CA ARG A 300 -6.80 -10.78 4.31
C ARG A 300 -6.11 -9.64 3.55
N ALA A 301 -4.78 -9.64 3.53
CA ALA A 301 -3.98 -8.70 2.77
C ALA A 301 -4.29 -8.78 1.29
N LYS A 302 -4.51 -10.00 0.79
CA LYS A 302 -4.71 -10.30 -0.62
C LYS A 302 -6.18 -10.27 -1.05
N THR A 303 -7.12 -9.85 -0.20
CA THR A 303 -8.54 -9.76 -0.58
C THR A 303 -8.77 -8.73 -1.68
N ILE A 304 -9.29 -9.18 -2.83
CA ILE A 304 -9.79 -8.33 -3.91
C ILE A 304 -11.18 -7.85 -3.53
N ARG A 305 -11.45 -6.54 -3.65
CA ARG A 305 -12.76 -5.97 -3.30
C ARG A 305 -13.38 -5.28 -4.51
N LEU A 306 -14.66 -5.52 -4.73
CA LEU A 306 -15.46 -4.81 -5.72
C LEU A 306 -16.40 -3.86 -4.97
N PHE A 307 -16.42 -2.60 -5.37
CA PHE A 307 -17.27 -1.57 -4.78
C PHE A 307 -18.29 -1.06 -5.80
N LEU A 308 -19.54 -0.92 -5.38
CA LEU A 308 -20.68 -0.47 -6.17
C LEU A 308 -21.05 0.98 -5.84
N SER A 309 -21.24 1.76 -6.89
CA SER A 309 -21.66 3.16 -6.87
C SER A 309 -22.96 3.37 -6.11
N PRO A 310 -23.08 4.48 -5.35
CA PRO A 310 -24.33 4.89 -4.70
C PRO A 310 -25.57 4.90 -5.60
N ARG A 311 -25.37 5.06 -6.91
CA ARG A 311 -26.45 5.07 -7.91
C ARG A 311 -27.23 3.76 -7.99
N HIS A 312 -26.62 2.64 -7.58
CA HIS A 312 -27.18 1.29 -7.74
C HIS A 312 -27.37 0.55 -6.41
N HIS A 313 -27.24 1.23 -5.27
CA HIS A 313 -27.38 0.58 -3.95
C HIS A 313 -28.73 -0.11 -3.74
N ALA A 314 -29.80 0.40 -4.34
CA ALA A 314 -31.15 -0.18 -4.23
C ALA A 314 -31.27 -1.58 -4.86
N ILE A 315 -30.35 -1.96 -5.76
CA ILE A 315 -30.37 -3.23 -6.49
C ILE A 315 -29.12 -4.08 -6.20
N MET A 316 -28.42 -3.78 -5.10
CA MET A 316 -27.15 -4.41 -4.76
C MET A 316 -27.25 -5.94 -4.67
N ASP A 317 -28.28 -6.47 -4.03
CA ASP A 317 -28.47 -7.92 -3.83
C ASP A 317 -28.66 -8.64 -5.18
N LYS A 318 -29.34 -7.98 -6.12
CA LYS A 318 -29.48 -8.49 -7.49
C LYS A 318 -28.14 -8.55 -8.20
N LEU A 319 -27.29 -7.52 -8.03
CA LEU A 319 -25.98 -7.46 -8.66
C LEU A 319 -24.98 -8.43 -8.02
N SER A 320 -25.01 -8.59 -6.69
CA SER A 320 -24.06 -9.43 -5.95
C SER A 320 -24.17 -10.90 -6.38
N THR A 321 -25.39 -11.41 -6.53
CA THR A 321 -25.65 -12.80 -6.99
C THR A 321 -25.18 -13.07 -8.43
N LYS A 322 -24.95 -12.03 -9.24
CA LYS A 322 -24.47 -12.13 -10.62
C LYS A 322 -23.00 -11.74 -10.78
N ALA A 323 -22.36 -11.21 -9.74
CA ALA A 323 -21.00 -10.69 -9.81
C ALA A 323 -19.95 -11.78 -10.10
N ILE A 324 -20.02 -12.94 -9.43
CA ILE A 324 -19.08 -14.05 -9.68
C ILE A 324 -19.22 -14.59 -11.11
N PRO A 325 -20.44 -14.96 -11.59
CA PRO A 325 -20.60 -15.40 -12.99
C PRO A 325 -20.14 -14.36 -14.02
N ALA A 326 -20.34 -13.07 -13.73
CA ALA A 326 -19.84 -12.00 -14.59
C ALA A 326 -18.29 -11.95 -14.61
N LEU A 327 -17.64 -12.12 -13.46
CA LEU A 327 -16.17 -12.18 -13.37
C LEU A 327 -15.60 -13.35 -14.15
N GLU A 328 -16.20 -14.54 -14.02
CA GLU A 328 -15.74 -15.74 -14.72
C GLU A 328 -15.81 -15.55 -16.24
N ARG A 329 -16.93 -15.03 -16.76
CA ARG A 329 -17.06 -14.70 -18.19
C ARG A 329 -16.09 -13.61 -18.64
N THR A 330 -15.83 -12.62 -17.79
CA THR A 330 -14.86 -11.56 -18.10
C THR A 330 -13.45 -12.15 -18.21
N LEU A 331 -13.10 -13.14 -17.38
CA LEU A 331 -11.81 -13.81 -17.45
C LEU A 331 -11.64 -14.62 -18.73
N GLU A 332 -12.67 -15.32 -19.20
CA GLU A 332 -12.62 -16.16 -20.40
C GLU A 332 -12.36 -15.38 -21.69
N GLU A 333 -12.74 -14.11 -21.74
CA GLU A 333 -12.57 -13.23 -22.91
C GLU A 333 -11.29 -12.39 -22.83
N TYR A 334 -10.77 -12.18 -21.62
CA TYR A 334 -9.73 -11.20 -21.33
C TYR A 334 -8.39 -11.82 -20.92
N LEU A 335 -8.35 -13.12 -20.67
CA LEU A 335 -7.13 -13.95 -20.59
C LEU A 335 -7.08 -14.84 -21.82
#